data_AF-A0A699GPH4-F1
#
_entry.id   AF-A0A699GPH4-F1
#
_cell.length_a   1.000
_cell.length_b   1.000
_cell.length_c   1.000
_cell.angle_alpha   90.00
_cell.angle_beta   90.00
_cell.angle_gamma   90.00
#
_symmetry.space_group_name_H-M   'P 1'
#
loop_
_entity.id
_entity.type
_entity.pdbx_description
1 polymer ?
#
loop_
_entity_poly.entity_id
_entity_poly.type
_entity_poly.pdbx_seq_one_letter_code
_entity_poly.pdbx_strand_id
1 'polypeptide(L)'
;MLDLIPNGVFRAELEIETIINKMREGQLRWFGHVRRQPQSTPVRRVEWLVVGGLRRRGRPKLRWEDRVKLDMKGLLLSQDMNFDRNEWRTRIRLGARDGQKWGRVVHGFGAKKEVEDKQYMPV
;
A
#
# COMPACT_ATOMS: atom_id res chain seq x y z
N MET A 1 -10.53 -9.91 -31.33
CA MET A 1 -11.39 -10.01 -30.13
C MET A 1 -10.48 -9.77 -28.95
N LEU A 2 -10.56 -8.60 -28.31
CA LEU A 2 -9.72 -8.27 -27.16
C LEU A 2 -10.46 -8.73 -25.91
N ASP A 3 -9.75 -9.41 -24.99
CA ASP A 3 -10.29 -9.81 -23.70
C ASP A 3 -10.75 -8.58 -22.91
N LEU A 4 -12.06 -8.33 -22.91
CA LEU A 4 -12.70 -7.22 -22.20
C LEU A 4 -12.95 -7.55 -20.73
N ILE A 5 -12.48 -8.69 -20.24
CA ILE A 5 -12.64 -9.11 -18.84
C ILE A 5 -11.62 -8.34 -17.99
N PRO A 6 -12.06 -7.48 -17.06
CA PRO A 6 -11.14 -6.77 -16.19
C PRO A 6 -10.40 -7.75 -15.27
N ASN A 7 -9.11 -7.52 -15.03
CA ASN A 7 -8.29 -8.33 -14.10
C ASN A 7 -8.90 -8.44 -12.68
N GLY A 8 -9.77 -7.50 -12.29
CA GLY A 8 -10.50 -7.57 -11.03
C GLY A 8 -11.43 -8.79 -10.93
N VAL A 9 -12.00 -9.23 -12.06
CA VAL A 9 -12.92 -10.39 -12.12
C VAL A 9 -12.16 -11.67 -11.78
N PHE A 10 -11.06 -11.95 -12.49
CA PHE A 10 -10.24 -13.13 -12.21
C PHE A 10 -9.66 -13.16 -10.80
N ARG A 11 -9.28 -11.99 -10.26
CA ARG A 11 -8.78 -11.90 -8.89
C ARG A 11 -9.85 -12.20 -7.85
N ALA A 12 -11.08 -11.76 -8.08
CA ALA A 12 -12.20 -12.07 -7.21
C ALA A 12 -12.55 -13.56 -7.27
N GLU A 13 -12.60 -14.14 -8.47
CA GLU A 13 -12.89 -15.56 -8.68
C GLU A 13 -11.83 -16.49 -8.07
N LEU A 14 -10.55 -16.13 -8.18
CA LEU A 14 -9.44 -16.90 -7.62
C LEU A 14 -9.12 -16.54 -6.17
N GLU A 15 -9.86 -15.61 -5.55
CA GLU A 15 -9.59 -15.07 -4.20
C GLU A 15 -8.15 -14.53 -4.05
N ILE A 16 -7.59 -13.99 -5.15
CA ILE A 16 -6.23 -13.47 -5.21
C ILE A 16 -6.22 -11.98 -4.86
N GLU A 17 -5.44 -11.65 -3.84
CA GLU A 17 -5.16 -10.27 -3.46
C GLU A 17 -4.35 -9.52 -4.53
N THR A 18 -4.53 -8.19 -4.60
CA THR A 18 -3.77 -7.34 -5.50
C THR A 18 -2.26 -7.42 -5.25
N ILE A 19 -1.48 -7.31 -6.33
CA ILE A 19 -0.01 -7.29 -6.23
C ILE A 19 0.49 -6.16 -5.32
N ILE A 20 -0.19 -5.00 -5.31
CA ILE A 20 0.16 -3.86 -4.46
C ILE A 20 0.05 -4.24 -2.98
N ASN A 21 -1.04 -4.91 -2.59
CA ASN A 21 -1.23 -5.37 -1.22
C ASN A 21 -0.24 -6.48 -0.85
N LYS A 22 0.11 -7.38 -1.77
CA LYS A 22 1.18 -8.37 -1.54
C LYS A 22 2.56 -7.73 -1.37
N MET A 23 2.88 -6.71 -2.16
CA MET A 23 4.10 -5.93 -2.01
C MET A 23 4.11 -5.23 -0.64
N ARG A 24 3.00 -4.59 -0.24
CA ARG A 24 2.84 -3.96 1.07
C ARG A 24 3.05 -4.95 2.22
N GLU A 25 2.41 -6.12 2.17
CA GLU A 25 2.59 -7.19 3.15
C GLU A 25 4.08 -7.61 3.24
N GLY A 26 4.75 -7.79 2.11
CA GLY A 26 6.18 -8.12 2.06
C GLY A 26 7.07 -7.04 2.68
N GLN A 27 6.77 -5.77 2.41
CA GLN A 27 7.52 -4.64 2.97
C GLN A 27 7.41 -4.59 4.50
N LEU A 28 6.20 -4.73 5.03
CA LEU A 28 5.95 -4.75 6.47
C LEU A 28 6.51 -6.01 7.14
N ARG A 29 6.48 -7.16 6.46
CA ARG A 29 7.10 -8.39 6.96
C ARG A 29 8.61 -8.20 7.15
N TRP A 30 9.28 -7.60 6.17
CA TRP A 30 10.70 -7.29 6.25
C TRP A 30 11.00 -6.24 7.32
N PHE A 31 10.19 -5.18 7.41
CA PHE A 31 10.34 -4.17 8.48
C PHE A 31 10.27 -4.79 9.88
N GLY A 32 9.26 -5.62 10.14
CA GLY A 32 9.15 -6.32 11.41
C GLY A 32 10.35 -7.23 11.67
N HIS A 33 10.87 -7.90 10.64
CA HIS A 33 12.11 -8.68 10.77
C HIS A 33 13.28 -7.81 11.21
N VAL A 34 13.54 -6.69 10.53
CA VAL A 34 14.63 -5.75 10.87
C VAL A 34 14.46 -5.14 12.27
N ARG A 35 13.23 -4.82 12.68
CA ARG A 35 12.93 -4.24 14.00
C ARG A 35 13.18 -5.18 15.17
N ARG A 36 13.04 -6.49 14.96
CA ARG A 36 13.30 -7.52 15.97
C ARG A 36 14.78 -7.95 16.04
N GLN A 37 15.61 -7.53 15.10
CA GLN A 37 17.03 -7.88 15.13
C GLN A 37 17.81 -7.03 16.15
N PRO A 38 18.83 -7.59 16.81
CA PRO A 38 19.74 -6.83 17.66
C PRO A 38 20.42 -5.68 16.91
N GLN A 39 20.72 -4.60 17.62
CA GLN A 39 21.42 -3.42 17.05
C GLN A 39 22.81 -3.75 16.50
N SER A 40 23.43 -4.83 16.99
CA SER A 40 24.71 -5.36 16.50
C SER A 40 24.61 -6.10 15.17
N THR A 41 23.42 -6.33 14.61
CA THR A 41 23.30 -6.97 13.30
C THR A 41 23.58 -5.96 12.18
N PRO A 42 24.27 -6.36 11.10
CA PRO A 42 24.61 -5.44 10.01
C PRO A 42 23.40 -4.72 9.41
N VAL A 43 22.30 -5.46 9.19
CA VAL A 43 21.06 -4.90 8.62
C VAL A 43 20.47 -3.82 9.52
N ARG A 44 20.46 -4.05 10.85
CA ARG A 44 19.95 -3.08 11.81
C ARG A 44 20.84 -1.84 11.91
N ARG A 45 22.17 -2.01 11.86
CA ARG A 45 23.10 -0.87 11.82
C ARG A 45 22.90 0.01 10.60
N VAL A 46 22.73 -0.59 9.42
CA VAL A 46 22.51 0.14 8.17
C VAL A 46 21.16 0.87 8.19
N GLU A 47 20.11 0.27 8.75
CA GLU A 47 18.80 0.93 8.89
C GLU A 47 18.88 2.20 9.76
N TRP A 48 19.70 2.19 10.81
CA TRP A 48 19.90 3.34 11.69
C TRP A 48 20.90 4.37 11.17
N LEU A 49 21.63 4.05 10.10
CA LEU A 49 22.68 4.92 9.59
C LEU A 49 22.08 6.15 8.89
N VAL A 50 22.37 7.34 9.42
CA VAL A 50 22.04 8.60 8.76
C VAL A 50 23.14 8.93 7.75
N VAL A 51 22.87 8.68 6.47
CA VAL A 51 23.77 9.09 5.38
C VAL A 51 23.62 10.59 5.15
N GLY A 52 24.69 11.34 5.43
CA GLY A 52 24.77 12.78 5.18
C GLY A 52 24.82 13.14 3.68
N GLY A 53 24.54 14.41 3.37
CA GLY A 53 24.61 14.97 2.02
C GLY A 53 23.25 15.30 1.39
N LEU A 54 23.28 16.23 0.43
CA LEU A 54 22.09 16.62 -0.34
C LEU A 54 21.91 15.67 -1.53
N ARG A 55 20.72 15.07 -1.68
CA ARG A 55 20.44 14.21 -2.84
C ARG A 55 20.34 15.03 -4.13
N ARG A 56 20.87 14.48 -5.23
CA ARG A 56 20.75 15.03 -6.57
C ARG A 56 19.28 15.19 -7.00
N ARG A 57 18.98 16.22 -7.78
CA ARG A 57 17.66 16.44 -8.40
C ARG A 57 17.30 15.29 -9.34
N GLY A 58 16.01 14.91 -9.38
CA GLY A 58 15.44 13.98 -10.40
C GLY A 58 14.86 12.67 -9.87
N ARG A 59 15.37 12.09 -8.78
CA ARG A 59 14.82 10.83 -8.20
C ARG A 59 13.65 11.13 -7.25
N PRO A 60 12.57 10.31 -7.23
CA PRO A 60 11.54 10.41 -6.20
C PRO A 60 12.16 10.45 -4.80
N LYS A 61 11.72 11.40 -3.98
CA LYS A 61 12.30 11.67 -2.65
C LYS A 61 11.98 10.60 -1.60
N LEU A 62 11.13 9.62 -1.93
CA LEU A 62 10.64 8.60 -1.00
C LEU A 62 11.74 7.60 -0.64
N ARG A 63 12.08 7.53 0.64
CA ARG A 63 12.90 6.45 1.21
C ARG A 63 12.04 5.21 1.40
N TRP A 64 12.70 4.07 1.51
CA TRP A 64 12.07 2.84 2.01
C TRP A 64 11.29 3.10 3.32
N GLU A 65 11.93 3.80 4.25
CA GLU A 65 11.33 4.13 5.55
C GLU A 65 10.06 4.97 5.40
N ASP A 66 10.04 5.93 4.47
CA ASP A 66 8.84 6.75 4.21
C ASP A 66 7.70 5.88 3.67
N ARG A 67 8.02 4.93 2.79
CA ARG A 67 7.04 3.97 2.27
C ARG A 67 6.47 3.08 3.37
N VAL A 68 7.34 2.54 4.23
CA VAL A 68 6.93 1.73 5.38
C VAL A 68 6.04 2.54 6.32
N LYS A 69 6.37 3.81 6.61
CA LYS A 69 5.53 4.70 7.43
C LYS A 69 4.14 4.92 6.82
N LEU A 70 4.08 5.13 5.50
CA LEU A 70 2.81 5.27 4.77
C LEU A 70 1.97 3.99 4.85
N ASP A 71 2.60 2.83 4.65
CA ASP A 71 1.91 1.54 4.69
C ASP A 71 1.45 1.17 6.11
N MET A 72 2.26 1.46 7.14
CA MET A 72 1.84 1.32 8.55
C MET A 72 0.66 2.24 8.87
N LYS A 73 0.69 3.49 8.41
CA LYS A 73 -0.41 4.45 8.58
C LYS A 73 -1.69 3.98 7.89
N GLY A 74 -1.57 3.45 6.66
CA GLY A 74 -2.71 2.92 5.91
C GLY A 74 -3.40 1.72 6.56
N LEU A 75 -2.69 1.02 7.46
CA LEU A 75 -3.18 -0.15 8.18
C LEU A 75 -3.39 0.10 9.69
N LEU A 76 -3.22 1.34 10.13
CA LEU A 76 -3.32 1.73 11.55
C LEU A 76 -2.40 0.87 12.46
N LEU A 77 -1.21 0.55 11.97
CA LEU A 77 -0.23 -0.24 12.71
C LEU A 77 0.67 0.67 13.53
N SER A 78 0.88 0.30 14.78
CA SER A 78 1.89 0.91 15.62
C SER A 78 3.18 0.08 15.59
N GLN A 79 4.31 0.73 15.87
CA GLN A 79 5.63 0.11 15.78
C GLN A 79 5.86 -0.94 16.87
N ASP A 80 5.37 -0.73 18.09
CA ASP A 80 5.45 -1.67 19.22
C ASP A 80 4.81 -3.04 18.91
N MET A 81 3.78 -3.07 18.05
CA MET A 81 3.11 -4.32 17.64
C MET A 81 4.02 -5.28 16.87
N ASN A 82 5.21 -4.85 16.44
CA ASN A 82 6.13 -5.72 15.71
C ASN A 82 6.85 -6.74 16.61
N PHE A 83 6.83 -6.60 17.93
CA PHE A 83 7.53 -7.53 18.83
C PHE A 83 6.80 -8.86 18.96
N ASP A 84 5.46 -8.86 18.97
CA ASP A 84 4.66 -10.08 18.84
C ASP A 84 4.61 -10.51 17.36
N ARG A 85 5.24 -11.65 17.07
CA ARG A 85 5.32 -12.20 15.71
C ARG A 85 3.95 -12.63 15.17
N ASN A 86 3.08 -13.16 16.02
CA ASN A 86 1.76 -13.66 15.63
C ASN A 86 0.80 -12.50 15.38
N GLU A 87 0.79 -11.53 16.30
CA GLU A 87 0.02 -10.31 16.16
C GLU A 87 0.45 -9.53 14.91
N TRP A 88 1.77 -9.35 14.72
CA TRP A 88 2.32 -8.69 13.53
C TRP A 88 1.91 -9.40 12.25
N ARG A 89 2.10 -10.71 12.16
CA ARG A 89 1.78 -11.50 10.95
C ARG A 89 0.29 -11.43 10.62
N THR A 90 -0.57 -11.43 11.63
CA THR A 90 -2.02 -11.35 11.45
C THR A 90 -2.44 -9.97 10.94
N ARG A 91 -1.87 -8.90 11.48
CA ARG A 91 -2.26 -7.54 11.09
C ARG A 91 -1.73 -7.08 9.73
N ILE A 92 -0.55 -7.56 9.31
CA ILE A 92 0.03 -7.20 8.00
C ILE A 92 -0.57 -8.02 6.84
N ARG A 93 -1.31 -9.09 7.13
CA ARG A 93 -1.93 -9.94 6.12
C ARG A 93 -3.16 -9.23 5.55
N LEU A 94 -3.06 -8.78 4.31
CA LEU A 94 -4.10 -7.98 3.67
C LEU A 94 -5.18 -8.79 2.97
N GLY A 95 -4.93 -10.08 2.71
CA GLY A 95 -5.80 -10.98 1.95
C GLY A 95 -7.10 -11.43 2.64
N ALA A 96 -7.71 -10.60 3.48
CA ALA A 96 -9.04 -10.85 4.05
C ALA A 96 -9.79 -9.59 4.52
N ARG A 97 -9.15 -8.40 4.54
CA ARG A 97 -9.74 -7.18 5.13
C ARG A 97 -10.20 -6.14 4.11
N ASP A 98 -9.70 -6.17 2.88
CA ASP A 98 -9.97 -5.14 1.87
C ASP A 98 -10.82 -5.64 0.69
N GLY A 99 -11.65 -6.67 0.91
CA GLY A 99 -12.69 -7.12 -0.02
C GLY A 99 -13.91 -6.18 -0.12
N GLN A 100 -13.85 -4.98 0.46
CA GLN A 100 -15.02 -4.09 0.58
C GLN A 100 -14.64 -2.60 0.49
N LYS A 101 -13.94 -2.19 -0.58
CA LYS A 101 -13.69 -0.76 -0.88
C LYS A 101 -13.93 -0.33 -2.33
N TRP A 102 -14.78 -1.06 -3.07
CA TRP A 102 -15.33 -0.61 -4.36
C TRP A 102 -16.86 -0.52 -4.35
N GLY A 103 -17.43 -0.01 -3.25
CA GLY A 103 -18.87 0.18 -3.08
C GLY A 103 -19.24 1.60 -2.71
N ARG A 104 -18.96 2.59 -3.58
CA ARG A 104 -19.77 3.82 -3.69
C ARG A 104 -19.49 4.60 -4.99
N VAL A 105 -19.69 3.98 -6.15
CA VAL A 105 -20.24 4.68 -7.32
C VAL A 105 -21.16 3.71 -8.06
N VAL A 106 -22.30 3.39 -7.43
CA VAL A 106 -23.50 2.99 -8.18
C VAL A 106 -24.53 4.08 -7.93
N HIS A 107 -24.54 5.09 -8.80
CA HIS A 107 -25.78 5.80 -9.09
C HIS A 107 -26.27 5.30 -10.44
N GLY A 108 -27.52 4.83 -10.42
CA GLY A 108 -28.12 4.02 -11.45
C GLY A 108 -28.33 4.71 -12.79
N PHE A 109 -28.69 3.86 -13.74
CA PHE A 109 -29.25 4.25 -15.02
C PHE A 109 -30.49 5.14 -14.84
N GLY A 110 -30.49 6.28 -15.57
CA GLY A 110 -31.68 6.82 -16.22
C GLY A 110 -32.46 7.92 -15.51
N ALA A 111 -32.04 9.18 -15.68
CA ALA A 111 -32.96 10.31 -15.85
C ALA A 111 -32.27 11.44 -16.61
N LYS A 112 -32.87 11.86 -17.73
CA LYS A 112 -32.43 12.97 -18.57
C LYS A 112 -32.45 14.27 -17.76
N LYS A 113 -31.38 15.06 -17.86
CA LYS A 113 -31.47 16.52 -17.95
C LYS A 113 -30.23 17.04 -18.69
N GLU A 114 -30.43 17.42 -19.95
CA GLU A 114 -29.64 18.49 -20.53
C GLU A 114 -29.84 19.75 -19.66
N VAL A 115 -28.76 20.48 -19.45
CA VAL A 115 -28.64 21.95 -19.44
C VAL A 115 -27.25 22.24 -18.85
N GLU A 116 -26.37 22.71 -19.75
CA GLU A 116 -25.33 23.74 -19.55
C GLU A 116 -24.30 23.60 -18.42
N ASP A 117 -23.07 24.06 -18.56
CA ASP A 117 -22.15 24.26 -19.66
C ASP A 117 -20.78 24.42 -18.95
N LYS A 118 -19.72 24.03 -19.65
CA LYS A 118 -18.30 24.36 -19.46
C LYS A 118 -17.89 25.16 -18.21
N GLN A 119 -16.92 24.64 -17.44
CA GLN A 119 -15.74 25.42 -17.06
C GLN A 119 -14.60 24.50 -16.53
N TYR A 120 -13.41 24.66 -17.11
CA TYR A 120 -12.08 24.21 -16.67
C TYR A 120 -11.64 22.74 -16.86
N MET A 121 -11.06 22.47 -18.05
CA MET A 121 -9.82 21.69 -18.20
C MET A 121 -8.74 22.66 -18.73
N PRO A 122 -7.46 22.56 -18.29
CA PRO A 122 -6.45 23.58 -18.54
C PRO A 122 -5.79 23.40 -19.92
N VAL A 123 -5.74 24.48 -20.70
CA VAL A 123 -4.53 25.14 -21.27
C VAL A 123 -4.85 26.62 -21.38
#